data_AF-A0A9E4ERW7-F1
#
_entry.id   AF-A0A9E4ERW7-F1
#
_cell.length_a   1.000
_cell.length_b   1.000
_cell.length_c   1.000
_cell.angle_alpha   90.00
_cell.angle_beta   90.00
_cell.angle_gamma   90.00
#
_symmetry.space_group_name_H-M   'P 1'
#
loop_
_entity.id
_entity.type
_entity.pdbx_description
1 polymer ?
#
loop_
_entity_poly.entity_id
_entity_poly.type
_entity_poly.pdbx_seq_one_letter_code
_entity_poly.pdbx_strand_id
1 'polypeptide(L)'
;MLTQREIEEGLTGLGLKPGAIVVVHSSLSSLGPVDGGANAVIDALVDALGPEGTLLMPTHPARDGRTFDPVTIPSDMGVISETFRLRPGVLRSRHPYHPVAGCGAMAEEILSGHEDSAAPDGPETPYGRLITLGGKVLHVGCDLDTMTLLHTVEAELDLPYLRELEMKYVADDGEVRAMTIRRCPGGHRGGVLKFDRLFRAEGAMAVGTIGPAVCRLIDAPRAAAIMRREMSRDPGFALDENPNCADCAGYREKIARSTAGRPAARRDATATPGESLKSLLEDEDSTLSAPLWAVDADPGKALDLVASADISSVEVHTNHQVDFDDLPGRLGDRDLEVAVLRTPFASAGKLAEACTIAARFDAKYLHVRLQDNFGPADLNGSLERLSRVADESGITVLVGNPADVNPSDIAEGLREIGAAGTDMAYDPAAVAASGGSPFYMGLYKGPIRRFVRHVDFRDVVAESGEPAVPGKGNAELVEILSNLRCRSFNGVFCLWPLPGVFGFQDAVNGFREIIERI
;
A
#
# COMPACT_ATOMS: atom_id res chain seq x y z
N MET A 1 -2.65 -0.49 23.31
CA MET A 1 -3.64 -1.32 22.60
C MET A 1 -4.85 -0.43 22.40
N LEU A 2 -5.35 -0.33 21.17
CA LEU A 2 -6.45 0.55 20.81
C LEU A 2 -7.77 -0.07 21.30
N THR A 3 -8.62 0.72 21.95
CA THR A 3 -9.91 0.30 22.49
C THR A 3 -11.06 0.59 21.53
N GLN A 4 -12.21 -0.09 21.70
CA GLN A 4 -13.44 0.21 20.96
C GLN A 4 -13.83 1.69 21.03
N ARG A 5 -13.73 2.30 22.22
CA ARG A 5 -14.07 3.70 22.44
C ARG A 5 -13.15 4.65 21.66
N GLU A 6 -11.84 4.41 21.65
CA GLU A 6 -10.89 5.22 20.87
C GLU A 6 -11.16 5.11 19.36
N ILE A 7 -11.58 3.92 18.89
CA ILE A 7 -12.00 3.74 17.49
C ILE A 7 -13.25 4.55 17.21
N GLU A 8 -14.28 4.47 18.05
CA GLU A 8 -15.53 5.22 17.90
C GLU A 8 -15.30 6.75 17.91
N GLU A 9 -14.49 7.24 18.84
CA GLU A 9 -14.09 8.65 18.93
C GLU A 9 -13.33 9.08 17.66
N GLY A 10 -12.41 8.24 17.15
CA GLY A 10 -11.69 8.49 15.91
C GLY A 10 -12.58 8.51 14.67
N LEU A 11 -13.55 7.59 14.57
CA LEU A 11 -14.55 7.57 13.49
C LEU A 11 -15.40 8.84 13.50
N THR A 12 -15.86 9.25 14.68
CA THR A 12 -16.65 10.47 14.87
C THR A 12 -15.84 11.72 14.56
N GLY A 13 -14.57 11.76 15.00
CA GLY A 13 -13.63 12.83 14.71
C GLY A 13 -13.31 12.98 13.22
N LEU A 14 -13.23 11.86 12.50
CA LEU A 14 -13.10 11.83 11.03
C LEU A 14 -14.36 12.36 10.31
N GLY A 15 -15.49 12.47 11.02
CA GLY A 15 -16.72 13.04 10.53
C GLY A 15 -17.81 12.02 10.19
N LEU A 16 -17.65 10.74 10.58
CA LEU A 16 -18.73 9.76 10.47
C LEU A 16 -19.91 10.22 11.35
N LYS A 17 -21.11 10.19 10.80
CA LYS A 17 -22.32 10.68 11.48
C LYS A 17 -23.27 9.53 11.82
N PRO A 18 -23.97 9.59 12.96
CA PRO A 18 -25.09 8.70 13.22
C PRO A 18 -26.12 8.76 12.09
N GLY A 19 -26.72 7.61 11.75
CA GLY A 19 -27.67 7.48 10.65
C GLY A 19 -27.05 7.38 9.25
N ALA A 20 -25.72 7.42 9.13
CA ALA A 20 -25.07 7.29 7.83
C ALA A 20 -25.19 5.86 7.25
N ILE A 21 -25.16 5.78 5.92
CA ILE A 21 -24.98 4.52 5.18
C ILE A 21 -23.52 4.48 4.74
N VAL A 22 -22.77 3.49 5.19
CA VAL A 22 -21.32 3.42 4.93
C VAL A 22 -20.91 2.03 4.44
N VAL A 23 -20.14 2.00 3.35
CA VAL A 23 -19.34 0.83 2.95
C VAL A 23 -17.96 0.96 3.57
N VAL A 24 -17.48 -0.09 4.25
CA VAL A 24 -16.18 -0.10 4.91
C VAL A 24 -15.21 -1.05 4.22
N HIS A 25 -14.07 -0.52 3.81
CA HIS A 25 -12.85 -1.26 3.49
C HIS A 25 -11.90 -1.15 4.68
N SER A 26 -11.25 -2.26 5.09
CA SER A 26 -10.47 -2.24 6.33
C SER A 26 -9.29 -3.20 6.36
N SER A 27 -8.27 -2.82 7.14
CA SER A 27 -7.14 -3.67 7.51
C SER A 27 -6.92 -3.62 9.02
N LEU A 28 -7.30 -4.69 9.71
CA LEU A 28 -7.09 -4.80 11.17
C LEU A 28 -5.62 -4.64 11.54
N SER A 29 -4.72 -5.14 10.69
CA SER A 29 -3.28 -5.06 10.96
C SER A 29 -2.73 -3.62 10.96
N SER A 30 -3.37 -2.71 10.20
CA SER A 30 -2.97 -1.30 10.13
C SER A 30 -3.40 -0.52 11.38
N LEU A 31 -4.37 -0.99 12.16
CA LEU A 31 -4.81 -0.37 13.43
C LEU A 31 -3.86 -0.65 14.60
N GLY A 32 -2.84 -1.50 14.40
CA GLY A 32 -2.02 -2.02 15.50
C GLY A 32 -2.81 -2.99 16.40
N PRO A 33 -2.33 -3.25 17.63
CA PRO A 33 -3.04 -4.11 18.57
C PRO A 33 -4.37 -3.48 19.01
N VAL A 34 -5.49 -4.16 18.76
CA VAL A 34 -6.86 -3.74 19.15
C VAL A 34 -7.40 -4.66 20.25
N ASP A 35 -7.88 -4.07 21.34
CA ASP A 35 -8.54 -4.80 22.42
C ASP A 35 -9.91 -5.27 21.94
N GLY A 36 -10.17 -6.58 21.98
CA GLY A 36 -11.35 -7.20 21.36
C GLY A 36 -11.25 -7.45 19.83
N GLY A 37 -10.11 -7.12 19.21
CA GLY A 37 -9.80 -7.45 17.82
C GLY A 37 -10.85 -6.96 16.81
N ALA A 38 -11.20 -7.79 15.83
CA ALA A 38 -12.17 -7.44 14.79
C ALA A 38 -13.56 -7.10 15.33
N ASN A 39 -14.01 -7.75 16.42
CA ASN A 39 -15.32 -7.48 17.01
C ASN A 39 -15.41 -6.04 17.54
N ALA A 40 -14.38 -5.58 18.26
CA ALA A 40 -14.34 -4.21 18.78
C ALA A 40 -14.37 -3.15 17.68
N VAL A 41 -13.74 -3.41 16.52
CA VAL A 41 -13.83 -2.50 15.36
C VAL A 41 -15.25 -2.45 14.81
N ILE A 42 -15.91 -3.61 14.67
CA ILE A 42 -17.29 -3.68 14.17
C ILE A 42 -18.25 -3.03 15.16
N ASP A 43 -18.07 -3.26 16.46
CA ASP A 43 -18.89 -2.66 17.52
C ASP A 43 -18.75 -1.13 17.51
N ALA A 44 -17.52 -0.60 17.40
CA ALA A 44 -17.29 0.83 17.27
C ALA A 44 -17.96 1.43 16.01
N LEU A 45 -17.95 0.72 14.88
CA LEU A 45 -18.65 1.14 13.65
C LEU A 45 -20.17 1.18 13.86
N VAL A 46 -20.74 0.14 14.45
CA VAL A 46 -22.18 0.05 14.72
C VAL A 46 -22.61 1.13 15.71
N ASP A 47 -21.85 1.35 16.79
CA ASP A 47 -22.13 2.37 17.80
C ASP A 47 -22.05 3.78 17.21
N ALA A 48 -21.01 4.09 16.43
CA ALA A 48 -20.86 5.40 15.77
C ALA A 48 -21.99 5.71 14.77
N LEU A 49 -22.52 4.67 14.12
CA LEU A 49 -23.64 4.78 13.19
C LEU A 49 -25.00 4.87 13.90
N GLY A 50 -25.12 4.26 15.08
CA GLY A 50 -26.37 4.21 15.83
C GLY A 50 -27.48 3.40 15.11
N PRO A 51 -28.71 3.38 15.68
CA PRO A 51 -29.78 2.49 15.23
C PRO A 51 -30.32 2.81 13.83
N GLU A 52 -30.25 4.07 13.40
CA GLU A 52 -30.69 4.50 12.07
C GLU A 52 -29.62 4.31 10.99
N GLY A 53 -28.40 3.97 11.38
CA GLY A 53 -27.28 3.81 10.44
C GLY A 53 -27.33 2.47 9.72
N THR A 54 -26.52 2.36 8.67
CA THR A 54 -26.36 1.12 7.90
C THR A 54 -24.89 0.88 7.60
N LEU A 55 -24.39 -0.27 8.06
CA LEU A 55 -23.02 -0.72 7.84
C LEU A 55 -23.00 -1.76 6.73
N LEU A 56 -22.12 -1.57 5.75
CA LEU A 56 -21.90 -2.46 4.62
C LEU A 56 -20.41 -2.80 4.53
N MET A 57 -20.08 -4.04 4.12
CA MET A 57 -18.70 -4.45 3.83
C MET A 57 -18.64 -5.33 2.58
N PRO A 58 -17.66 -5.13 1.68
CA PRO A 58 -17.40 -6.09 0.61
C PRO A 58 -17.02 -7.44 1.21
N THR A 59 -17.61 -8.51 0.69
CA THR A 59 -17.37 -9.89 1.16
C THR A 59 -16.90 -10.80 0.03
N HIS A 60 -16.07 -10.28 -0.88
CA HIS A 60 -15.69 -11.02 -2.10
C HIS A 60 -15.02 -12.36 -1.74
N PRO A 61 -15.37 -13.47 -2.41
CA PRO A 61 -14.77 -14.77 -2.16
C PRO A 61 -13.41 -14.90 -2.88
N ALA A 62 -12.60 -15.86 -2.42
CA ALA A 62 -11.43 -16.29 -3.17
C ALA A 62 -11.83 -16.74 -4.59
N ARG A 63 -11.01 -16.40 -5.58
CA ARG A 63 -11.28 -16.71 -7.00
C ARG A 63 -10.76 -18.11 -7.38
N ASP A 64 -11.25 -19.13 -6.68
CA ASP A 64 -10.81 -20.53 -6.82
C ASP A 64 -11.74 -21.41 -7.68
N GLY A 65 -12.75 -20.80 -8.32
CA GLY A 65 -13.67 -21.48 -9.22
C GLY A 65 -14.81 -22.23 -8.54
N ARG A 66 -14.95 -22.15 -7.21
CA ARG A 66 -16.10 -22.72 -6.49
C ARG A 66 -17.40 -22.00 -6.85
N THR A 67 -18.50 -22.75 -6.78
CA THR A 67 -19.85 -22.17 -6.77
C THR A 67 -19.99 -21.26 -5.55
N PHE A 68 -20.44 -20.02 -5.77
CA PHE A 68 -20.63 -19.07 -4.69
C PHE A 68 -21.88 -19.41 -3.88
N ASP A 69 -21.70 -19.75 -2.62
CA ASP A 69 -22.79 -19.86 -1.64
C ASP A 69 -22.63 -18.72 -0.62
N PRO A 70 -23.61 -17.80 -0.51
CA PRO A 70 -23.54 -16.66 0.41
C PRO A 70 -23.40 -17.08 1.89
N VAL A 71 -23.84 -18.29 2.25
CA VAL A 71 -23.79 -18.82 3.61
C VAL A 71 -22.42 -19.43 3.91
N THR A 72 -21.92 -20.29 3.03
CA THR A 72 -20.76 -21.15 3.33
C THR A 72 -19.42 -20.61 2.81
N ILE A 73 -19.40 -19.79 1.75
CA ILE A 73 -18.15 -19.29 1.18
C ILE A 73 -17.63 -18.09 2.01
N PRO A 74 -16.44 -18.16 2.61
CA PRO A 74 -15.88 -17.05 3.38
C PRO A 74 -15.58 -15.82 2.52
N SER A 75 -15.45 -14.66 3.17
CA SER A 75 -14.84 -13.48 2.58
C SER A 75 -13.32 -13.59 2.55
N ASP A 76 -12.70 -13.12 1.46
CA ASP A 76 -11.26 -12.93 1.31
C ASP A 76 -10.84 -11.45 1.51
N MET A 77 -11.77 -10.59 1.96
CA MET A 77 -11.57 -9.13 2.11
C MET A 77 -11.03 -8.73 3.49
N GLY A 78 -10.42 -9.68 4.21
CA GLY A 78 -9.83 -9.48 5.53
C GLY A 78 -10.72 -9.89 6.70
N VAL A 79 -10.09 -10.02 7.88
CA VAL A 79 -10.69 -10.62 9.07
C VAL A 79 -11.88 -9.83 9.62
N ILE A 80 -11.90 -8.50 9.45
CA ILE A 80 -13.04 -7.67 9.89
C ILE A 80 -14.28 -7.99 9.04
N SER A 81 -14.12 -8.06 7.71
CA SER A 81 -15.22 -8.39 6.79
C SER A 81 -15.78 -9.78 7.05
N GLU A 82 -14.92 -10.79 7.24
CA GLU A 82 -15.38 -12.15 7.55
C GLU A 82 -16.03 -12.26 8.93
N THR A 83 -15.48 -11.58 9.94
CA THR A 83 -16.08 -11.53 11.29
C THR A 83 -17.47 -10.87 11.22
N PHE A 84 -17.60 -9.77 10.48
CA PHE A 84 -18.85 -9.07 10.27
C PHE A 84 -19.90 -9.96 9.59
N ARG A 85 -19.53 -10.62 8.49
CA ARG A 85 -20.41 -11.54 7.75
C ARG A 85 -21.03 -12.62 8.64
N LEU A 86 -20.29 -13.10 9.63
CA LEU A 86 -20.70 -14.18 10.53
C LEU A 86 -21.56 -13.70 11.72
N ARG A 87 -21.76 -12.38 11.91
CA ARG A 87 -22.55 -11.87 13.05
C ARG A 87 -24.04 -12.12 12.86
N PRO A 88 -24.77 -12.44 13.95
CA PRO A 88 -26.23 -12.53 13.91
C PRO A 88 -26.85 -11.22 13.38
N GLY A 89 -27.82 -11.34 12.47
CA GLY A 89 -28.54 -10.22 11.89
C GLY A 89 -27.83 -9.51 10.72
N VAL A 90 -26.62 -9.95 10.35
CA VAL A 90 -25.94 -9.47 9.13
C VAL A 90 -26.46 -10.24 7.91
N LEU A 91 -26.92 -9.50 6.91
CA LEU A 91 -27.36 -10.01 5.62
C LEU A 91 -26.17 -10.06 4.65
N ARG A 92 -26.25 -10.90 3.61
CA ARG A 92 -25.28 -10.92 2.52
C ARG A 92 -25.98 -11.07 1.17
N SER A 93 -25.68 -10.18 0.24
CA SER A 93 -26.20 -10.25 -1.14
C SER A 93 -25.64 -11.46 -1.89
N ARG A 94 -26.35 -11.92 -2.93
CA ARG A 94 -26.02 -13.19 -3.62
C ARG A 94 -25.27 -13.08 -4.94
N HIS A 95 -24.85 -11.88 -5.34
CA HIS A 95 -24.07 -11.73 -6.57
C HIS A 95 -22.74 -12.52 -6.46
N PRO A 96 -22.44 -13.47 -7.37
CA PRO A 96 -21.30 -14.39 -7.24
C PRO A 96 -19.92 -13.72 -7.30
N TYR A 97 -19.83 -12.55 -7.95
CA TYR A 97 -18.57 -11.83 -8.08
C TYR A 97 -18.29 -10.89 -6.90
N HIS A 98 -19.10 -9.86 -6.68
CA HIS A 98 -18.88 -8.83 -5.64
C HIS A 98 -19.97 -8.81 -4.55
N PRO A 99 -20.18 -9.91 -3.79
CA PRO A 99 -21.17 -9.91 -2.73
C PRO A 99 -20.82 -8.91 -1.62
N VAL A 100 -21.83 -8.25 -1.06
CA VAL A 100 -21.72 -7.29 0.04
C VAL A 100 -22.50 -7.84 1.24
N ALA A 101 -21.93 -7.70 2.44
CA ALA A 101 -22.64 -7.96 3.69
C ALA A 101 -23.13 -6.64 4.31
N GLY A 102 -24.21 -6.67 5.07
CA GLY A 102 -24.74 -5.47 5.70
C GLY A 102 -25.71 -5.69 6.86
N CYS A 103 -25.78 -4.70 7.75
CA CYS A 103 -26.79 -4.61 8.81
C CYS A 103 -27.19 -3.15 9.05
N GLY A 104 -28.34 -2.95 9.72
CA GLY A 104 -28.90 -1.62 9.99
C GLY A 104 -30.10 -1.29 9.12
N ALA A 105 -30.57 -0.05 9.23
CA ALA A 105 -31.91 0.37 8.77
C ALA A 105 -32.19 0.10 7.28
N MET A 106 -31.20 0.25 6.42
CA MET A 106 -31.32 0.14 4.95
C MET A 106 -30.68 -1.13 4.38
N ALA A 107 -30.17 -2.04 5.21
CA ALA A 107 -29.35 -3.16 4.74
C ALA A 107 -30.11 -4.09 3.77
N GLU A 108 -31.36 -4.44 4.11
CA GLU A 108 -32.20 -5.29 3.25
C GLU A 108 -32.48 -4.62 1.90
N GLU A 109 -32.87 -3.35 1.91
CA GLU A 109 -33.15 -2.58 0.71
C GLU A 109 -31.91 -2.43 -0.18
N ILE A 110 -30.72 -2.21 0.39
CA ILE A 110 -29.50 -2.03 -0.39
C ILE A 110 -29.01 -3.34 -1.00
N LEU A 111 -29.16 -4.46 -0.30
CA LEU A 111 -28.62 -5.76 -0.72
C LEU A 111 -29.55 -6.56 -1.63
N SER A 112 -30.86 -6.27 -1.61
CA SER A 112 -31.89 -7.05 -2.32
C SER A 112 -31.69 -7.05 -3.85
N GLY A 113 -31.84 -8.21 -4.49
CA GLY A 113 -31.80 -8.35 -5.94
C GLY A 113 -30.43 -8.07 -6.57
N HIS A 114 -29.34 -8.17 -5.80
CA HIS A 114 -28.00 -7.97 -6.33
C HIS A 114 -27.66 -9.02 -7.41
N GLU A 115 -28.10 -10.25 -7.21
CA GLU A 115 -27.98 -11.36 -8.15
C GLU A 115 -28.81 -11.19 -9.45
N ASP A 116 -29.71 -10.20 -9.51
CA ASP A 116 -30.44 -9.89 -10.75
C ASP A 116 -29.62 -8.97 -11.67
N SER A 117 -28.58 -8.34 -11.15
CA SER A 117 -27.66 -7.50 -11.90
C SER A 117 -26.68 -8.35 -12.69
N ALA A 118 -26.60 -8.12 -14.00
CA ALA A 118 -25.56 -8.73 -14.82
C ALA A 118 -24.18 -8.07 -14.57
N ALA A 119 -24.15 -6.82 -14.11
CA ALA A 119 -22.91 -6.13 -13.74
C ALA A 119 -22.67 -6.22 -12.23
N PRO A 120 -21.48 -6.62 -11.77
CA PRO A 120 -21.22 -6.79 -10.33
C PRO A 120 -21.31 -5.50 -9.52
N ASP A 121 -21.08 -4.36 -10.17
CA ASP A 121 -21.04 -3.06 -9.49
C ASP A 121 -21.95 -2.03 -10.19
N GLY A 122 -22.95 -2.47 -10.95
CA GLY A 122 -23.86 -1.60 -11.70
C GLY A 122 -24.73 -0.65 -10.84
N PRO A 123 -25.47 0.29 -11.45
CA PRO A 123 -26.35 1.23 -10.73
C PRO A 123 -27.38 0.58 -9.80
N GLU A 124 -27.84 -0.61 -10.13
CA GLU A 124 -28.82 -1.42 -9.40
C GLU A 124 -28.22 -2.20 -8.22
N THR A 125 -26.89 -2.25 -8.11
CA THR A 125 -26.15 -2.99 -7.08
C THR A 125 -26.02 -2.20 -5.77
N PRO A 126 -25.53 -2.81 -4.68
CA PRO A 126 -25.28 -2.10 -3.42
C PRO A 126 -24.44 -0.83 -3.58
N TYR A 127 -23.43 -0.83 -4.47
CA TYR A 127 -22.56 0.33 -4.70
C TYR A 127 -23.28 1.45 -5.48
N GLY A 128 -24.11 1.10 -6.47
CA GLY A 128 -24.95 2.08 -7.16
C GLY A 128 -26.03 2.70 -6.25
N ARG A 129 -26.61 1.89 -5.37
CA ARG A 129 -27.55 2.35 -4.33
C ARG A 129 -26.85 3.23 -3.29
N LEU A 130 -25.62 2.92 -2.90
CA LEU A 130 -24.81 3.76 -2.02
C LEU A 130 -24.68 5.19 -2.57
N ILE A 131 -24.42 5.34 -3.87
CA ILE A 131 -24.37 6.65 -4.54
C ILE A 131 -25.73 7.34 -4.48
N THR A 132 -26.80 6.62 -4.83
CA THR A 132 -28.15 7.21 -4.91
C THR A 132 -28.68 7.67 -3.53
N LEU A 133 -28.32 6.93 -2.48
CA LEU A 133 -28.76 7.18 -1.11
C LEU A 133 -27.86 8.17 -0.34
N GLY A 134 -26.87 8.80 -1.00
CA GLY A 134 -25.98 9.75 -0.33
C GLY A 134 -25.01 9.11 0.66
N GLY A 135 -24.68 7.84 0.45
CA GLY A 135 -23.81 7.07 1.33
C GLY A 135 -22.34 7.47 1.29
N LYS A 136 -21.56 6.81 2.14
CA LYS A 136 -20.12 7.05 2.34
C LYS A 136 -19.31 5.79 2.06
N VAL A 137 -18.06 5.99 1.66
CA VAL A 137 -17.04 4.93 1.67
C VAL A 137 -16.03 5.28 2.76
N LEU A 138 -15.80 4.35 3.68
CA LEU A 138 -14.81 4.49 4.74
C LEU A 138 -13.67 3.49 4.50
N HIS A 139 -12.44 3.99 4.39
CA HIS A 139 -11.25 3.16 4.42
C HIS A 139 -10.62 3.26 5.81
N VAL A 140 -10.36 2.11 6.44
CA VAL A 140 -9.68 2.01 7.74
C VAL A 140 -8.37 1.27 7.54
N GLY A 141 -7.27 2.03 7.39
CA GLY A 141 -5.94 1.45 7.24
C GLY A 141 -5.71 0.72 5.91
N CYS A 142 -6.45 1.11 4.87
CA CYS A 142 -6.26 0.72 3.47
C CYS A 142 -6.43 1.95 2.56
N ASP A 143 -5.95 1.86 1.32
CA ASP A 143 -5.97 2.96 0.36
C ASP A 143 -7.06 2.77 -0.70
N LEU A 144 -7.12 3.73 -1.62
CA LEU A 144 -8.10 3.75 -2.70
C LEU A 144 -7.96 2.58 -3.68
N ASP A 145 -6.86 1.82 -3.64
CA ASP A 145 -6.68 0.56 -4.37
C ASP A 145 -7.71 -0.51 -3.98
N THR A 146 -8.32 -0.38 -2.80
CA THR A 146 -9.39 -1.27 -2.32
C THR A 146 -10.80 -0.77 -2.63
N MET A 147 -10.95 0.42 -3.23
CA MET A 147 -12.22 1.09 -3.42
C MET A 147 -13.07 0.46 -4.52
N THR A 148 -14.00 -0.42 -4.14
CA THR A 148 -14.89 -1.11 -5.09
C THR A 148 -15.84 -0.17 -5.81
N LEU A 149 -16.17 1.01 -5.23
CA LEU A 149 -17.01 2.04 -5.85
C LEU A 149 -16.50 2.49 -7.24
N LEU A 150 -15.18 2.41 -7.48
CA LEU A 150 -14.58 2.69 -8.79
C LEU A 150 -15.26 1.88 -9.90
N HIS A 151 -15.53 0.60 -9.63
CA HIS A 151 -16.07 -0.32 -10.62
C HIS A 151 -17.52 0.00 -11.01
N THR A 152 -18.26 0.71 -10.15
CA THR A 152 -19.55 1.27 -10.53
C THR A 152 -19.41 2.29 -11.65
N VAL A 153 -18.43 3.18 -11.55
CA VAL A 153 -18.15 4.17 -12.59
C VAL A 153 -17.59 3.50 -13.86
N GLU A 154 -16.74 2.49 -13.73
CA GLU A 154 -16.28 1.71 -14.89
C GLU A 154 -17.45 1.05 -15.64
N ALA A 155 -18.37 0.42 -14.90
CA ALA A 155 -19.54 -0.25 -15.47
C ALA A 155 -20.54 0.73 -16.09
N GLU A 156 -20.75 1.90 -15.48
CA GLU A 156 -21.60 2.96 -16.02
C GLU A 156 -21.06 3.54 -17.34
N LEU A 157 -19.74 3.71 -17.44
CA LEU A 157 -19.07 4.20 -18.65
C LEU A 157 -18.85 3.11 -19.70
N ASP A 158 -19.22 1.86 -19.41
CA ASP A 158 -19.06 0.68 -20.26
C ASP A 158 -17.62 0.57 -20.82
N LEU A 159 -16.64 0.68 -19.91
CA LEU A 159 -15.24 0.79 -20.33
C LEU A 159 -14.77 -0.46 -21.11
N PRO A 160 -13.99 -0.27 -22.18
CA PRO A 160 -13.76 -1.28 -23.21
C PRO A 160 -12.90 -2.47 -22.74
N TYR A 161 -12.30 -2.38 -21.57
CA TYR A 161 -11.49 -3.43 -20.98
C TYR A 161 -12.25 -4.35 -20.02
N LEU A 162 -13.49 -4.02 -19.68
CA LEU A 162 -14.33 -4.86 -18.84
C LEU A 162 -14.64 -6.20 -19.50
N ARG A 163 -14.86 -7.21 -18.66
CA ARG A 163 -14.90 -8.61 -19.07
C ARG A 163 -16.31 -9.16 -19.02
N GLU A 164 -16.53 -10.25 -19.75
CA GLU A 164 -17.62 -11.18 -19.51
C GLU A 164 -17.05 -12.46 -18.90
N LEU A 165 -17.74 -13.05 -17.92
CA LEU A 165 -17.39 -14.35 -17.36
C LEU A 165 -18.62 -15.08 -16.83
N GLU A 166 -18.51 -16.40 -16.74
CA GLU A 166 -19.56 -17.27 -16.22
C GLU A 166 -19.25 -17.67 -14.78
N MET A 167 -20.23 -17.53 -13.89
CA MET A 167 -20.14 -18.05 -12.53
C MET A 167 -21.39 -18.78 -12.11
N LYS A 168 -21.27 -19.58 -11.06
CA LYS A 168 -22.40 -20.25 -10.42
C LYS A 168 -22.60 -19.72 -9.01
N TYR A 169 -23.85 -19.64 -8.58
CA TYR A 169 -24.21 -19.31 -7.22
C TYR A 169 -25.35 -20.18 -6.69
N VAL A 170 -25.49 -20.26 -5.37
CA VAL A 170 -26.63 -20.88 -4.69
C VAL A 170 -27.70 -19.82 -4.45
N ALA A 171 -28.88 -20.03 -5.01
CA ALA A 171 -30.03 -19.14 -4.86
C ALA A 171 -30.80 -19.39 -3.55
N ASP A 172 -31.80 -18.56 -3.26
CA ASP A 172 -32.61 -18.58 -2.03
C ASP A 172 -33.36 -19.89 -1.81
N ASP A 173 -33.71 -20.59 -2.90
CA ASP A 173 -34.35 -21.90 -2.88
C ASP A 173 -33.36 -23.06 -2.69
N GLY A 174 -32.05 -22.76 -2.60
CA GLY A 174 -30.98 -23.73 -2.48
C GLY A 174 -30.50 -24.29 -3.83
N GLU A 175 -31.11 -23.89 -4.95
CA GLU A 175 -30.71 -24.37 -6.28
C GLU A 175 -29.45 -23.64 -6.77
N VAL A 176 -28.62 -24.37 -7.53
CA VAL A 176 -27.43 -23.80 -8.16
C VAL A 176 -27.81 -23.19 -9.49
N ARG A 177 -27.55 -21.89 -9.66
CA ARG A 177 -27.82 -21.14 -10.90
C ARG A 177 -26.53 -20.64 -11.52
N ALA A 178 -26.48 -20.60 -12.84
CA ALA A 178 -25.40 -19.97 -13.59
C ALA A 178 -25.77 -18.52 -13.92
N MET A 179 -24.76 -17.66 -13.98
CA MET A 179 -24.88 -16.24 -14.31
C MET A 179 -23.78 -15.84 -15.28
N THR A 180 -24.19 -15.24 -16.40
CA THR A 180 -23.31 -14.49 -17.30
C THR A 180 -23.09 -13.10 -16.71
N ILE A 181 -21.92 -12.92 -16.09
CA ILE A 181 -21.52 -11.64 -15.51
C ILE A 181 -20.92 -10.78 -16.61
N ARG A 182 -21.50 -9.60 -16.82
CA ARG A 182 -21.05 -8.60 -17.79
C ARG A 182 -20.37 -7.44 -17.08
N ARG A 183 -19.63 -6.63 -17.84
CA ARG A 183 -18.92 -5.44 -17.32
C ARG A 183 -18.09 -5.76 -16.07
N CYS A 184 -17.55 -6.97 -16.01
CA CYS A 184 -16.85 -7.46 -14.85
C CYS A 184 -15.49 -6.77 -14.78
N PRO A 185 -15.15 -6.08 -13.68
CA PRO A 185 -13.81 -5.55 -13.50
C PRO A 185 -12.82 -6.70 -13.31
N GLY A 186 -11.55 -6.44 -13.57
CA GLY A 186 -10.48 -7.40 -13.39
C GLY A 186 -9.13 -6.73 -13.44
N GLY A 187 -8.13 -7.45 -12.92
CA GLY A 187 -6.73 -7.05 -12.90
C GLY A 187 -6.45 -5.76 -12.12
N HIS A 188 -5.21 -5.32 -12.24
CA HIS A 188 -4.66 -4.19 -11.51
C HIS A 188 -5.27 -2.82 -11.91
N ARG A 189 -5.42 -1.91 -10.92
CA ARG A 189 -5.94 -0.53 -11.08
C ARG A 189 -5.11 0.50 -10.29
N GLY A 190 -3.78 0.43 -10.35
CA GLY A 190 -2.91 1.35 -9.59
C GLY A 190 -3.19 2.84 -9.81
N GLY A 191 -3.75 3.22 -10.97
CA GLY A 191 -4.14 4.61 -11.25
C GLY A 191 -5.33 5.13 -10.43
N VAL A 192 -6.04 4.28 -9.67
CA VAL A 192 -7.12 4.74 -8.77
C VAL A 192 -6.61 5.67 -7.67
N LEU A 193 -5.34 5.53 -7.27
CA LEU A 193 -4.72 6.36 -6.24
C LEU A 193 -4.67 7.85 -6.66
N LYS A 194 -4.66 8.14 -7.98
CA LYS A 194 -4.72 9.51 -8.54
C LYS A 194 -5.94 10.29 -8.05
N PHE A 195 -7.00 9.59 -7.63
CA PHE A 195 -8.20 10.22 -7.11
C PHE A 195 -8.06 10.77 -5.70
N ASP A 196 -7.05 10.36 -4.92
CA ASP A 196 -6.88 10.81 -3.52
C ASP A 196 -6.80 12.35 -3.46
N ARG A 197 -5.88 12.95 -4.22
CA ARG A 197 -5.70 14.41 -4.31
C ARG A 197 -6.96 15.12 -4.82
N LEU A 198 -7.61 14.57 -5.85
CA LEU A 198 -8.83 15.16 -6.40
C LEU A 198 -9.96 15.15 -5.37
N PHE A 199 -10.13 14.05 -4.63
CA PHE A 199 -11.16 13.95 -3.60
C PHE A 199 -10.90 14.90 -2.45
N ARG A 200 -9.65 15.11 -2.03
CA ARG A 200 -9.33 16.12 -1.00
C ARG A 200 -9.57 17.53 -1.50
N ALA A 201 -9.01 17.88 -2.66
CA ALA A 201 -9.08 19.22 -3.23
C ALA A 201 -10.52 19.68 -3.49
N GLU A 202 -11.40 18.75 -3.86
CA GLU A 202 -12.81 19.03 -4.13
C GLU A 202 -13.75 18.76 -2.94
N GLY A 203 -13.19 18.46 -1.76
CA GLY A 203 -13.97 18.24 -0.53
C GLY A 203 -14.92 17.03 -0.61
N ALA A 204 -14.53 15.99 -1.33
CA ALA A 204 -15.19 14.69 -1.36
C ALA A 204 -14.63 13.73 -0.29
N MET A 205 -13.46 14.01 0.27
CA MET A 205 -12.80 13.13 1.24
C MET A 205 -12.24 13.89 2.45
N ALA A 206 -12.45 13.33 3.63
CA ALA A 206 -11.74 13.68 4.85
C ALA A 206 -10.72 12.58 5.19
N VAL A 207 -9.57 12.98 5.72
CA VAL A 207 -8.48 12.08 6.12
C VAL A 207 -8.13 12.35 7.58
N GLY A 208 -7.86 11.29 8.33
CA GLY A 208 -7.44 11.34 9.73
C GLY A 208 -6.86 10.00 10.17
N THR A 209 -6.50 9.87 11.44
CA THR A 209 -5.90 8.63 11.97
C THR A 209 -6.75 8.01 13.06
N ILE A 210 -6.73 6.68 13.13
CA ILE A 210 -7.30 5.88 14.22
C ILE A 210 -6.20 4.93 14.68
N GLY A 211 -5.61 5.20 15.84
CA GLY A 211 -4.31 4.61 16.18
C GLY A 211 -3.28 4.94 15.08
N PRO A 212 -2.47 3.97 14.61
CA PRO A 212 -1.57 4.16 13.49
C PRO A 212 -2.26 4.06 12.12
N ALA A 213 -3.54 3.68 12.04
CA ALA A 213 -4.20 3.54 10.74
C ALA A 213 -4.59 4.90 10.17
N VAL A 214 -4.15 5.19 8.94
CA VAL A 214 -4.71 6.29 8.15
C VAL A 214 -6.09 5.87 7.65
N CYS A 215 -7.07 6.74 7.91
CA CYS A 215 -8.47 6.52 7.62
C CYS A 215 -9.00 7.61 6.67
N ARG A 216 -9.85 7.20 5.73
CA ARG A 216 -10.42 8.09 4.72
C ARG A 216 -11.94 7.95 4.71
N LEU A 217 -12.65 9.04 4.96
CA LEU A 217 -14.11 9.09 4.85
C LEU A 217 -14.49 9.86 3.59
N ILE A 218 -15.10 9.14 2.64
CA ILE A 218 -15.35 9.60 1.28
C ILE A 218 -16.86 9.71 1.05
N ASP A 219 -17.30 10.84 0.49
CA ASP A 219 -18.66 11.04 0.00
C ASP A 219 -18.85 10.30 -1.33
N ALA A 220 -19.62 9.21 -1.33
CA ALA A 220 -19.76 8.35 -2.50
C ALA A 220 -20.34 9.09 -3.73
N PRO A 221 -21.39 9.93 -3.61
CA PRO A 221 -21.88 10.72 -4.73
C PRO A 221 -20.84 11.66 -5.33
N ARG A 222 -20.13 12.44 -4.51
CA ARG A 222 -19.10 13.38 -4.97
C ARG A 222 -17.92 12.66 -5.61
N ALA A 223 -17.44 11.59 -4.96
CA ALA A 223 -16.35 10.78 -5.50
C ALA A 223 -16.71 10.18 -6.85
N ALA A 224 -17.90 9.58 -6.98
CA ALA A 224 -18.37 9.04 -8.25
C ALA A 224 -18.54 10.12 -9.33
N ALA A 225 -18.96 11.34 -8.98
CA ALA A 225 -19.03 12.45 -9.92
C ALA A 225 -17.63 12.88 -10.44
N ILE A 226 -16.63 12.95 -9.56
CA ILE A 226 -15.24 13.24 -9.91
C ILE A 226 -14.67 12.12 -10.80
N MET A 227 -14.85 10.86 -10.41
CA MET A 227 -14.43 9.70 -11.20
C MET A 227 -15.06 9.71 -12.59
N ARG A 228 -16.38 9.88 -12.69
CA ARG A 228 -17.08 9.97 -14.00
C ARG A 228 -16.49 11.07 -14.87
N ARG A 229 -16.22 12.23 -14.29
CA ARG A 229 -15.66 13.38 -15.01
C ARG A 229 -14.28 13.07 -15.59
N GLU A 230 -13.38 12.51 -14.80
CA GLU A 230 -12.02 12.22 -15.28
C GLU A 230 -11.99 11.00 -16.21
N MET A 231 -12.70 9.93 -15.88
CA MET A 231 -12.72 8.69 -16.66
C MET A 231 -13.47 8.83 -18.00
N SER A 232 -14.44 9.76 -18.10
CA SER A 232 -15.06 10.10 -19.38
C SER A 232 -14.11 10.83 -20.33
N ARG A 233 -13.12 11.56 -19.78
CA ARG A 233 -12.10 12.28 -20.55
C ARG A 233 -10.94 11.36 -20.93
N ASP A 234 -10.50 10.54 -19.98
CA ASP A 234 -9.50 9.51 -20.17
C ASP A 234 -10.02 8.17 -19.60
N PRO A 235 -10.52 7.26 -20.46
CA PRO A 235 -10.94 5.91 -20.06
C PRO A 235 -9.86 5.11 -19.32
N GLY A 236 -8.58 5.49 -19.46
CA GLY A 236 -7.44 4.87 -18.81
C GLY A 236 -6.97 5.61 -17.56
N PHE A 237 -7.74 6.56 -17.01
CA PHE A 237 -7.33 7.39 -15.88
C PHE A 237 -6.97 6.55 -14.65
N ALA A 238 -7.84 5.59 -14.31
CA ALA A 238 -7.66 4.65 -13.19
C ALA A 238 -6.67 3.52 -13.46
N LEU A 239 -6.07 3.48 -14.66
CA LEU A 239 -5.02 2.51 -14.99
C LEU A 239 -3.64 3.08 -14.64
N ASP A 240 -2.74 2.20 -14.22
CA ASP A 240 -1.33 2.55 -14.10
C ASP A 240 -0.78 2.98 -15.48
N GLU A 241 0.24 3.83 -15.45
CA GLU A 241 1.03 4.30 -16.58
C GLU A 241 2.33 3.52 -16.74
N ASN A 242 2.68 2.66 -15.78
CA ASN A 242 3.82 1.76 -15.89
C ASN A 242 3.66 0.85 -17.11
N PRO A 243 4.54 0.95 -18.13
CA PRO A 243 4.46 0.13 -19.34
C PRO A 243 4.67 -1.36 -19.04
N ASN A 244 5.31 -1.70 -17.91
CA ASN A 244 5.60 -3.07 -17.50
C ASN A 244 4.47 -3.70 -16.66
N CYS A 245 3.38 -2.96 -16.40
CA CYS A 245 2.18 -3.55 -15.80
C CYS A 245 1.36 -4.30 -16.86
N ALA A 246 1.43 -5.62 -16.86
CA ALA A 246 0.79 -6.48 -17.86
C ALA A 246 -0.72 -6.23 -18.01
N ASP A 247 -1.43 -6.09 -16.89
CA ASP A 247 -2.86 -5.79 -16.87
C ASP A 247 -3.19 -4.44 -17.51
N CYS A 248 -2.55 -3.37 -17.01
CA CYS A 248 -2.83 -2.00 -17.44
C CYS A 248 -2.41 -1.76 -18.89
N ALA A 249 -1.30 -2.34 -19.35
CA ALA A 249 -0.89 -2.30 -20.75
C ALA A 249 -1.97 -2.94 -21.65
N GLY A 250 -2.43 -4.15 -21.31
CA GLY A 250 -3.50 -4.83 -22.06
C GLY A 250 -4.82 -4.06 -22.08
N TYR A 251 -5.19 -3.40 -20.98
CA TYR A 251 -6.39 -2.56 -20.93
C TYR A 251 -6.25 -1.30 -21.79
N ARG A 252 -5.09 -0.64 -21.78
CA ARG A 252 -4.81 0.52 -22.65
C ARG A 252 -4.88 0.16 -24.12
N GLU A 253 -4.41 -1.02 -24.53
CA GLU A 253 -4.60 -1.48 -25.90
C GLU A 253 -6.07 -1.68 -26.27
N LYS A 254 -6.90 -2.20 -25.36
CA LYS A 254 -8.35 -2.33 -25.59
C LYS A 254 -9.01 -0.96 -25.74
N ILE A 255 -8.62 0.01 -24.91
CA ILE A 255 -9.05 1.42 -25.06
C ILE A 255 -8.65 1.95 -26.44
N ALA A 256 -7.38 1.86 -26.81
CA ALA A 256 -6.86 2.37 -28.07
C ALA A 256 -7.58 1.76 -29.29
N ARG A 257 -7.87 0.45 -29.24
CA ARG A 257 -8.68 -0.25 -30.26
C ARG A 257 -10.11 0.28 -30.34
N SER A 258 -10.73 0.58 -29.20
CA SER A 258 -12.11 1.11 -29.14
C SER A 258 -12.22 2.58 -29.60
N THR A 259 -11.13 3.36 -29.50
CA THR A 259 -11.11 4.80 -29.82
C THR A 259 -10.44 5.14 -31.15
N ALA A 260 -10.15 4.14 -31.99
CA ALA A 260 -9.47 4.33 -33.28
C ALA A 260 -10.16 5.43 -34.13
N GLY A 261 -9.48 6.58 -34.29
CA GLY A 261 -9.99 7.77 -34.98
C GLY A 261 -10.20 9.02 -34.11
N ARG A 262 -10.03 8.93 -32.77
CA ARG A 262 -10.02 10.09 -31.86
C ARG A 262 -8.62 10.28 -31.25
N PRO A 263 -8.07 11.50 -31.23
CA PRO A 263 -6.81 11.75 -30.54
C PRO A 263 -6.99 11.45 -29.05
N ALA A 264 -6.08 10.65 -28.48
CA ALA A 264 -6.02 10.44 -27.04
C ALA A 264 -5.68 11.78 -26.36
N ALA A 265 -6.59 12.28 -25.53
CA ALA A 265 -6.28 13.40 -24.66
C ALA A 265 -5.43 12.86 -23.50
N ARG A 266 -4.11 12.73 -23.73
CA ARG A 266 -3.17 12.52 -22.64
C ARG A 266 -3.08 13.83 -21.87
N ARG A 267 -3.50 13.83 -20.62
CA ARG A 267 -3.05 14.83 -19.66
C ARG A 267 -2.05 14.15 -18.76
N ASP A 268 -0.86 14.72 -18.70
CA ASP A 268 0.01 14.51 -17.56
C ASP A 268 -0.75 15.02 -16.33
N ALA A 269 -0.77 14.22 -15.27
CA ALA A 269 -1.29 14.68 -13.98
C ALA A 269 -0.65 16.04 -13.68
N THR A 270 -1.46 17.06 -13.43
CA THR A 270 -0.95 18.40 -13.16
C THR A 270 -0.23 18.35 -11.82
N ALA A 271 1.09 18.19 -11.86
CA ALA A 271 1.97 18.50 -10.75
C ALA A 271 1.70 19.94 -10.33
N THR A 272 1.35 20.16 -9.07
CA THR A 272 1.30 21.52 -8.52
C THR A 272 2.76 21.93 -8.30
N PRO A 273 3.30 22.93 -9.02
CA PRO A 273 4.70 23.30 -8.87
C PRO A 273 4.93 23.86 -7.46
N GLY A 274 5.91 23.31 -6.73
CA GLY A 274 6.42 23.90 -5.48
C GLY A 274 6.22 23.10 -4.19
N GLU A 275 5.63 21.89 -4.22
CA GLU A 275 5.58 21.02 -3.05
C GLU A 275 6.93 20.30 -2.83
N SER A 276 7.36 20.32 -1.56
CA SER A 276 8.58 19.72 -1.02
C SER A 276 8.50 18.18 -1.10
N LEU A 277 9.60 17.45 -1.35
CA LEU A 277 9.54 15.98 -1.47
C LEU A 277 9.10 15.33 -0.15
N LYS A 278 9.40 15.98 0.97
CA LYS A 278 9.00 15.55 2.30
C LYS A 278 7.50 15.73 2.55
N SER A 279 6.91 16.86 2.14
CA SER A 279 5.45 17.07 2.27
C SER A 279 4.64 16.07 1.45
N LEU A 280 5.25 15.48 0.42
CA LEU A 280 4.61 14.53 -0.48
C LEU A 280 4.48 13.11 0.12
N LEU A 281 5.28 12.75 1.13
CA LEU A 281 5.12 11.47 1.85
C LEU A 281 3.90 11.45 2.78
N GLU A 282 3.27 12.62 3.02
CA GLU A 282 2.07 12.80 3.85
C GLU A 282 2.16 12.22 5.28
N ASP A 283 3.39 11.96 5.76
CA ASP A 283 3.69 11.38 7.07
C ASP A 283 4.92 12.07 7.65
N GLU A 284 4.71 12.87 8.71
CA GLU A 284 5.79 13.62 9.38
C GLU A 284 6.87 12.71 9.96
N ASP A 285 6.53 11.44 10.24
CA ASP A 285 7.42 10.48 10.89
C ASP A 285 8.32 9.73 9.91
N SER A 286 7.98 9.74 8.61
CA SER A 286 8.77 9.08 7.58
C SER A 286 10.01 9.91 7.20
N THR A 287 11.11 9.22 6.90
CA THR A 287 12.39 9.85 6.52
C THR A 287 12.73 9.49 5.08
N LEU A 288 12.98 10.49 4.23
CA LEU A 288 13.56 10.29 2.90
C LEU A 288 15.08 10.43 3.01
N SER A 289 15.82 9.47 2.44
CA SER A 289 17.29 9.46 2.45
C SER A 289 17.87 9.21 1.07
N ALA A 290 19.16 9.51 0.90
CA ALA A 290 19.92 9.19 -0.30
C ALA A 290 21.31 8.63 0.05
N PRO A 291 21.85 7.66 -0.72
CA PRO A 291 23.15 7.08 -0.45
C PRO A 291 24.30 8.05 -0.82
N LEU A 292 25.21 8.28 0.13
CA LEU A 292 26.28 9.27 -0.01
C LEU A 292 27.32 8.94 -1.10
N TRP A 293 27.55 7.65 -1.37
CA TRP A 293 28.54 7.19 -2.35
C TRP A 293 28.04 7.26 -3.81
N ALA A 294 26.73 7.36 -4.02
CA ALA A 294 26.12 7.24 -5.33
C ALA A 294 25.93 8.60 -6.03
N VAL A 295 26.38 9.70 -5.40
CA VAL A 295 26.32 11.05 -5.95
C VAL A 295 27.74 11.53 -6.28
N ASP A 296 28.18 11.29 -7.52
CA ASP A 296 29.36 11.88 -8.16
C ASP A 296 30.64 12.03 -7.30
N ALA A 297 31.17 10.90 -6.78
CA ALA A 297 32.54 10.64 -6.27
C ALA A 297 33.17 11.61 -5.22
N ASP A 298 32.63 12.82 -5.02
CA ASP A 298 33.05 13.85 -4.09
C ASP A 298 31.94 14.00 -3.04
N PRO A 299 32.19 13.62 -1.78
CA PRO A 299 31.19 13.70 -0.73
C PRO A 299 30.60 15.11 -0.54
N GLY A 300 31.28 16.18 -0.96
CA GLY A 300 30.80 17.56 -0.77
C GLY A 300 29.70 17.87 -1.76
N LYS A 301 29.97 17.57 -3.03
CA LYS A 301 28.98 17.66 -4.11
C LYS A 301 27.81 16.71 -3.88
N ALA A 302 28.08 15.53 -3.31
CA ALA A 302 27.04 14.59 -2.92
C ALA A 302 26.05 15.22 -1.92
N LEU A 303 26.58 15.78 -0.84
CA LEU A 303 25.77 16.41 0.21
C LEU A 303 25.05 17.66 -0.30
N ASP A 304 25.70 18.48 -1.13
CA ASP A 304 25.06 19.66 -1.75
C ASP A 304 23.87 19.25 -2.63
N LEU A 305 24.01 18.18 -3.42
CA LEU A 305 22.94 17.69 -4.28
C LEU A 305 21.76 17.15 -3.48
N VAL A 306 22.02 16.35 -2.43
CA VAL A 306 20.97 15.82 -1.54
C VAL A 306 20.21 16.96 -0.86
N ALA A 307 20.92 17.94 -0.29
CA ALA A 307 20.30 19.11 0.33
C ALA A 307 19.45 19.92 -0.66
N SER A 308 19.94 20.10 -1.90
CA SER A 308 19.20 20.82 -2.94
C SER A 308 17.90 20.12 -3.40
N ALA A 309 17.80 18.81 -3.16
CA ALA A 309 16.61 18.02 -3.48
C ALA A 309 15.59 18.00 -2.33
N ASP A 310 15.77 18.82 -1.29
CA ASP A 310 14.87 18.87 -0.13
C ASP A 310 14.81 17.53 0.63
N ILE A 311 15.96 16.86 0.71
CA ILE A 311 16.17 15.62 1.47
C ILE A 311 17.03 15.96 2.69
N SER A 312 16.54 15.66 3.89
CA SER A 312 17.19 16.01 5.16
C SER A 312 18.05 14.88 5.76
N SER A 313 18.24 13.77 5.04
CA SER A 313 19.02 12.65 5.57
C SER A 313 19.78 11.88 4.51
N VAL A 314 20.86 11.22 4.93
CA VAL A 314 21.73 10.42 4.08
C VAL A 314 21.88 8.99 4.59
N GLU A 315 22.21 8.10 3.66
CA GLU A 315 22.67 6.75 3.96
C GLU A 315 24.18 6.65 3.70
N VAL A 316 24.95 6.35 4.75
CA VAL A 316 26.42 6.31 4.71
C VAL A 316 26.88 4.88 4.50
N HIS A 317 27.72 4.65 3.49
CA HIS A 317 28.24 3.33 3.16
C HIS A 317 29.71 3.17 3.58
N THR A 318 30.01 2.16 4.39
CA THR A 318 31.36 2.01 4.98
C THR A 318 32.41 1.36 4.08
N ASN A 319 32.04 0.88 2.91
CA ASN A 319 32.94 0.28 1.93
C ASN A 319 33.54 1.29 0.95
N HIS A 320 33.31 2.58 1.15
CA HIS A 320 33.71 3.65 0.23
C HIS A 320 34.61 4.70 0.89
N GLN A 321 35.30 5.46 0.04
CA GLN A 321 36.34 6.47 0.30
C GLN A 321 35.85 7.70 1.10
N VAL A 322 35.00 7.50 2.11
CA VAL A 322 34.45 8.56 2.94
C VAL A 322 35.34 8.72 4.17
N ASP A 323 35.90 9.92 4.32
CA ASP A 323 36.59 10.31 5.55
C ASP A 323 35.55 10.52 6.66
N PHE A 324 35.48 9.56 7.58
CA PHE A 324 34.54 9.58 8.70
C PHE A 324 34.85 10.65 9.75
N ASP A 325 36.07 11.21 9.76
CA ASP A 325 36.44 12.19 10.79
C ASP A 325 35.93 13.60 10.47
N ASP A 326 35.88 13.97 9.19
CA ASP A 326 35.36 15.27 8.71
C ASP A 326 33.85 15.23 8.38
N LEU A 327 33.29 14.04 8.18
CA LEU A 327 31.88 13.88 7.78
C LEU A 327 30.85 14.54 8.72
N PRO A 328 30.96 14.45 10.07
CA PRO A 328 30.00 15.08 10.98
C PRO A 328 29.90 16.61 10.79
N GLY A 329 31.02 17.29 10.54
CA GLY A 329 31.03 18.74 10.30
C GLY A 329 30.30 19.08 8.99
N ARG A 330 30.61 18.34 7.93
CA ARG A 330 30.01 18.55 6.59
C ARG A 330 28.51 18.32 6.56
N LEU A 331 28.03 17.36 7.36
CA LEU A 331 26.61 17.07 7.57
C LEU A 331 25.92 18.20 8.34
N GLY A 332 26.52 18.64 9.45
CA GLY A 332 26.02 19.75 10.27
C GLY A 332 25.90 21.07 9.50
N ASP A 333 26.85 21.37 8.61
CA ASP A 333 26.81 22.57 7.74
C ASP A 333 25.59 22.62 6.80
N ARG A 334 24.94 21.47 6.57
CA ARG A 334 23.83 21.30 5.63
C ARG A 334 22.54 20.83 6.29
N ASP A 335 22.53 20.72 7.62
CA ASP A 335 21.40 20.20 8.40
C ASP A 335 20.97 18.79 7.93
N LEU A 336 21.97 17.94 7.65
CA LEU A 336 21.75 16.56 7.18
C LEU A 336 22.00 15.56 8.32
N GLU A 337 21.05 14.65 8.51
CA GLU A 337 21.17 13.55 9.47
C GLU A 337 21.65 12.26 8.80
N VAL A 338 22.30 11.37 9.55
CA VAL A 338 22.56 10.00 9.09
C VAL A 338 21.37 9.12 9.47
N ALA A 339 20.51 8.80 8.51
CA ALA A 339 19.36 7.92 8.78
C ALA A 339 19.80 6.46 8.90
N VAL A 340 20.70 6.04 8.02
CA VAL A 340 21.15 4.64 7.93
C VAL A 340 22.66 4.60 7.68
N LEU A 341 23.34 3.73 8.41
CA LEU A 341 24.68 3.31 8.07
C LEU A 341 24.61 1.93 7.39
N ARG A 342 25.06 1.80 6.15
CA ARG A 342 25.11 0.53 5.41
C ARG A 342 26.53 0.03 5.26
N THR A 343 26.66 -1.29 5.29
CA THR A 343 27.98 -1.88 5.37
C THR A 343 28.00 -3.36 4.99
N PRO A 344 28.97 -3.77 4.14
CA PRO A 344 29.25 -5.17 3.89
C PRO A 344 30.17 -5.69 4.99
N PHE A 345 29.65 -6.49 5.93
CA PHE A 345 30.49 -7.09 6.97
C PHE A 345 30.87 -8.53 6.68
N ALA A 346 32.14 -8.83 6.95
CA ALA A 346 32.75 -10.15 6.78
C ALA A 346 32.91 -10.94 8.10
N SER A 347 32.60 -10.35 9.27
CA SER A 347 32.69 -11.06 10.57
C SER A 347 31.99 -10.33 11.73
N ALA A 348 31.69 -11.04 12.83
CA ALA A 348 31.04 -10.49 14.03
C ALA A 348 31.85 -9.38 14.73
N GLY A 349 33.19 -9.46 14.72
CA GLY A 349 34.04 -8.39 15.28
C GLY A 349 33.91 -7.07 14.52
N LYS A 350 33.67 -7.12 13.20
CA LYS A 350 33.43 -5.92 12.39
C LYS A 350 32.02 -5.33 12.59
N LEU A 351 31.06 -6.15 13.06
CA LEU A 351 29.71 -5.67 13.37
C LEU A 351 29.69 -4.79 14.63
N ALA A 352 30.42 -5.15 15.69
CA ALA A 352 30.51 -4.30 16.89
C ALA A 352 31.19 -2.94 16.58
N GLU A 353 32.22 -2.96 15.73
CA GLU A 353 32.85 -1.75 15.20
C GLU A 353 31.85 -0.90 14.41
N ALA A 354 31.03 -1.53 13.56
CA ALA A 354 29.92 -0.88 12.86
C ALA A 354 28.97 -0.14 13.77
N CYS A 355 28.51 -0.81 14.82
CA CYS A 355 27.55 -0.26 15.76
C CYS A 355 28.17 0.93 16.49
N THR A 356 29.47 0.86 16.80
CA THR A 356 30.22 1.97 17.39
C THR A 356 30.28 3.17 16.43
N ILE A 357 30.51 2.92 15.14
CA ILE A 357 30.49 3.97 14.12
C ILE A 357 29.07 4.54 13.98
N ALA A 358 28.04 3.70 13.87
CA ALA A 358 26.64 4.13 13.78
C ALA A 358 26.24 5.00 14.97
N ALA A 359 26.61 4.62 16.20
CA ALA A 359 26.38 5.41 17.40
C ALA A 359 27.13 6.76 17.39
N ARG A 360 28.35 6.83 16.83
CA ARG A 360 29.09 8.09 16.65
C ARG A 360 28.36 9.07 15.73
N PHE A 361 27.62 8.55 14.74
CA PHE A 361 26.85 9.35 13.78
C PHE A 361 25.39 9.57 14.21
N ASP A 362 24.99 9.11 15.39
CA ASP A 362 23.59 9.09 15.84
C ASP A 362 22.65 8.45 14.81
N ALA A 363 23.15 7.42 14.12
CA ALA A 363 22.42 6.79 13.04
C ALA A 363 21.20 6.03 13.58
N LYS A 364 20.01 6.27 13.01
CA LYS A 364 18.77 5.57 13.42
C LYS A 364 18.90 4.06 13.25
N TYR A 365 19.56 3.63 12.18
CA TYR A 365 19.65 2.23 11.80
C TYR A 365 21.03 1.82 11.26
N LEU A 366 21.38 0.56 11.50
CA LEU A 366 22.52 -0.12 10.87
C LEU A 366 22.01 -1.17 9.88
N HIS A 367 22.14 -0.94 8.58
CA HIS A 367 21.76 -1.90 7.55
C HIS A 367 22.90 -2.87 7.22
N VAL A 368 22.68 -4.15 7.49
CA VAL A 368 23.59 -5.25 7.18
C VAL A 368 23.08 -6.13 6.04
N ARG A 369 24.02 -6.61 5.22
CA ARG A 369 23.76 -7.64 4.21
C ARG A 369 23.99 -9.03 4.80
N LEU A 370 23.05 -9.95 4.62
CA LEU A 370 23.24 -11.36 4.95
C LEU A 370 24.33 -11.96 4.05
N GLN A 371 25.53 -12.19 4.59
CA GLN A 371 26.68 -12.80 3.92
C GLN A 371 27.51 -13.65 4.91
N ASP A 372 28.32 -14.58 4.40
CA ASP A 372 29.29 -15.40 5.15
C ASP A 372 28.70 -16.11 6.40
N ASN A 373 29.24 -15.83 7.59
CA ASN A 373 28.81 -16.38 8.90
C ASN A 373 27.42 -15.87 9.34
N PHE A 374 26.81 -14.99 8.55
CA PHE A 374 25.44 -14.51 8.71
C PHE A 374 24.56 -14.87 7.50
N GLY A 375 24.96 -15.91 6.76
CA GLY A 375 24.33 -16.32 5.52
C GLY A 375 23.02 -17.10 5.71
N PRO A 376 22.24 -17.28 4.63
CA PRO A 376 20.92 -17.91 4.68
C PRO A 376 20.93 -19.40 5.04
N ALA A 377 22.10 -20.06 4.98
CA ALA A 377 22.24 -21.46 5.36
C ALA A 377 22.01 -21.73 6.86
N ASP A 378 22.25 -20.73 7.73
CA ASP A 378 21.95 -20.74 9.17
C ASP A 378 21.24 -19.42 9.52
N LEU A 379 20.06 -19.18 8.93
CA LEU A 379 19.35 -17.91 9.09
C LEU A 379 19.05 -17.61 10.56
N ASN A 380 18.47 -18.55 11.31
CA ASN A 380 18.12 -18.34 12.72
C ASN A 380 19.36 -18.06 13.59
N GLY A 381 20.42 -18.85 13.48
CA GLY A 381 21.64 -18.60 14.23
C GLY A 381 22.30 -17.26 13.85
N SER A 382 22.17 -16.84 12.59
CA SER A 382 22.64 -15.54 12.10
C SER A 382 21.85 -14.40 12.74
N LEU A 383 20.52 -14.48 12.73
CA LEU A 383 19.64 -13.50 13.33
C LEU A 383 19.85 -13.38 14.86
N GLU A 384 20.05 -14.49 15.57
CA GLU A 384 20.36 -14.48 17.01
C GLU A 384 21.67 -13.74 17.32
N ARG A 385 22.70 -13.96 16.49
CA ARG A 385 23.99 -13.27 16.63
C ARG A 385 23.86 -11.77 16.34
N LEU A 386 23.07 -11.39 15.33
CA LEU A 386 22.80 -9.98 15.00
C LEU A 386 22.04 -9.29 16.13
N SER A 387 20.98 -9.93 16.65
CA SER A 387 20.17 -9.41 17.76
C SER A 387 21.03 -9.14 18.99
N ARG A 388 21.93 -10.06 19.36
CA ARG A 388 22.80 -9.85 20.52
C ARG A 388 23.65 -8.60 20.39
N VAL A 389 24.25 -8.38 19.22
CA VAL A 389 25.11 -7.20 18.98
C VAL A 389 24.27 -5.92 18.90
N ALA A 390 23.05 -5.99 18.34
CA ALA A 390 22.11 -4.87 18.34
C ALA A 390 21.74 -4.45 19.77
N ASP A 391 21.36 -5.41 20.62
CA ASP A 391 20.97 -5.14 22.01
C ASP A 391 22.14 -4.61 22.85
N GLU A 392 23.36 -5.14 22.65
CA GLU A 392 24.57 -4.67 23.34
C GLU A 392 24.98 -3.24 22.94
N SER A 393 24.71 -2.85 21.69
CA SER A 393 25.11 -1.54 21.16
C SER A 393 24.03 -0.46 21.27
N GLY A 394 22.77 -0.84 21.44
CA GLY A 394 21.63 0.07 21.43
C GLY A 394 21.26 0.61 20.04
N ILE A 395 21.90 0.11 18.98
CA ILE A 395 21.59 0.46 17.58
C ILE A 395 20.68 -0.61 16.99
N THR A 396 19.60 -0.18 16.33
CA THR A 396 18.70 -1.10 15.62
C THR A 396 19.39 -1.61 14.35
N VAL A 397 19.54 -2.93 14.25
CA VAL A 397 20.16 -3.61 13.10
C VAL A 397 19.07 -4.03 12.11
N LEU A 398 19.21 -3.59 10.86
CA LEU A 398 18.30 -3.91 9.78
C LEU A 398 18.90 -5.01 8.90
N VAL A 399 18.15 -6.09 8.77
CA VAL A 399 18.50 -7.24 7.94
C VAL A 399 17.94 -7.02 6.53
N GLY A 400 18.82 -6.92 5.53
CA GLY A 400 18.43 -6.82 4.13
C GLY A 400 17.94 -8.16 3.57
N ASN A 401 17.01 -8.11 2.59
CA ASN A 401 16.59 -9.29 1.82
C ASN A 401 17.33 -9.38 0.46
N PRO A 402 18.40 -10.17 0.35
CA PRO A 402 18.99 -10.44 -0.97
C PRO A 402 18.04 -11.30 -1.82
N ALA A 403 18.24 -11.29 -3.15
CA ALA A 403 17.35 -11.94 -4.11
C ALA A 403 17.22 -13.47 -3.94
N ASP A 404 18.18 -14.11 -3.26
CA ASP A 404 18.21 -15.55 -2.99
C ASP A 404 17.53 -15.93 -1.66
N VAL A 405 16.99 -14.96 -0.91
CA VAL A 405 16.36 -15.19 0.39
C VAL A 405 14.93 -14.65 0.38
N ASN A 406 13.97 -15.51 0.76
CA ASN A 406 12.60 -15.07 0.91
C ASN A 406 12.48 -14.12 2.12
N PRO A 407 12.00 -12.88 1.94
CA PRO A 407 11.84 -11.95 3.05
C PRO A 407 10.94 -12.48 4.17
N SER A 408 10.00 -13.39 3.86
CA SER A 408 9.11 -13.99 4.87
C SER A 408 9.87 -14.83 5.88
N ASP A 409 10.92 -15.53 5.45
CA ASP A 409 11.72 -16.39 6.32
C ASP A 409 12.52 -15.53 7.32
N ILE A 410 13.02 -14.37 6.87
CA ILE A 410 13.68 -13.39 7.74
C ILE A 410 12.69 -12.89 8.80
N ALA A 411 11.48 -12.51 8.37
CA ALA A 411 10.48 -11.95 9.27
C ALA A 411 9.92 -12.98 10.27
N GLU A 412 9.84 -14.25 9.88
CA GLU A 412 9.50 -15.35 10.78
C GLU A 412 10.62 -15.58 11.81
N GLY A 413 11.88 -15.67 11.37
CA GLY A 413 13.02 -15.80 12.28
C GLY A 413 13.12 -14.65 13.29
N LEU A 414 12.93 -13.41 12.85
CA LEU A 414 12.88 -12.24 13.74
C LEU A 414 11.76 -12.34 14.78
N ARG A 415 10.58 -12.83 14.37
CA ARG A 415 9.45 -13.06 15.28
C ARG A 415 9.77 -14.14 16.31
N GLU A 416 10.37 -15.26 15.89
CA GLU A 416 10.71 -16.38 16.78
C GLU A 416 11.74 -15.98 17.83
N ILE A 417 12.74 -15.19 17.45
CA ILE A 417 13.80 -14.72 18.34
C ILE A 417 13.25 -13.68 19.32
N GLY A 418 12.26 -12.88 18.90
CA GLY A 418 11.57 -11.91 19.77
C GLY A 418 12.46 -10.74 20.22
N ALA A 419 13.56 -10.49 19.50
CA ALA A 419 14.52 -9.44 19.84
C ALA A 419 14.03 -8.06 19.42
N ALA A 420 14.18 -7.08 20.31
CA ALA A 420 13.72 -5.71 20.08
C ALA A 420 14.69 -4.87 19.22
N GLY A 421 15.97 -5.23 19.16
CA GLY A 421 17.00 -4.49 18.44
C GLY A 421 17.16 -4.82 16.95
N THR A 422 16.35 -5.72 16.38
CA THR A 422 16.48 -6.16 14.98
C THR A 422 15.20 -6.02 14.19
N ASP A 423 15.32 -5.41 13.01
CA ASP A 423 14.22 -5.17 12.06
C ASP A 423 14.72 -5.45 10.63
N MET A 424 13.93 -5.10 9.61
CA MET A 424 14.22 -5.40 8.20
C MET A 424 14.45 -4.13 7.38
N ALA A 425 15.40 -4.24 6.44
CA ALA A 425 15.53 -3.36 5.29
C ALA A 425 15.01 -4.10 4.06
N TYR A 426 14.00 -3.52 3.42
CA TYR A 426 13.26 -4.15 2.34
C TYR A 426 13.72 -3.64 0.97
N ASP A 427 14.22 -4.55 0.14
CA ASP A 427 14.55 -4.34 -1.26
C ASP A 427 13.50 -5.00 -2.16
N PRO A 428 12.53 -4.23 -2.70
CA PRO A 428 11.51 -4.77 -3.58
C PRO A 428 12.06 -5.20 -4.94
N ALA A 429 13.12 -4.57 -5.44
CA ALA A 429 13.75 -4.95 -6.70
C ALA A 429 14.37 -6.36 -6.60
N ALA A 430 14.92 -6.73 -5.45
CA ALA A 430 15.42 -8.09 -5.23
C ALA A 430 14.32 -9.15 -5.35
N VAL A 431 13.12 -8.88 -4.83
CA VAL A 431 11.97 -9.80 -4.91
C VAL A 431 11.42 -9.89 -6.34
N ALA A 432 11.36 -8.78 -7.06
CA ALA A 432 10.93 -8.76 -8.46
C ALA A 432 11.92 -9.53 -9.35
N ALA A 433 13.23 -9.34 -9.15
CA ALA A 433 14.28 -10.03 -9.89
C ALA A 433 14.30 -11.54 -9.63
N SER A 434 13.80 -12.00 -8.47
CA SER A 434 13.61 -13.43 -8.18
C SER A 434 12.29 -14.00 -8.73
N GLY A 435 11.52 -13.21 -9.48
CA GLY A 435 10.22 -13.61 -10.05
C GLY A 435 9.05 -13.59 -9.05
N GLY A 436 9.23 -13.00 -7.87
CA GLY A 436 8.17 -12.80 -6.88
C GLY A 436 7.37 -11.53 -7.15
N SER A 437 6.25 -11.35 -6.44
CA SER A 437 5.51 -10.08 -6.39
C SER A 437 5.91 -9.33 -5.12
N PRO A 438 6.71 -8.24 -5.22
CA PRO A 438 7.20 -7.50 -4.06
C PRO A 438 6.08 -7.00 -3.14
N PHE A 439 5.04 -6.40 -3.69
CA PHE A 439 3.91 -5.94 -2.89
C PHE A 439 3.17 -7.13 -2.26
N TYR A 440 2.77 -8.12 -3.06
CA TYR A 440 1.92 -9.20 -2.57
C TYR A 440 2.65 -10.12 -1.57
N MET A 441 3.86 -10.57 -1.89
CA MET A 441 4.67 -11.46 -1.04
C MET A 441 5.39 -10.72 0.09
N GLY A 442 5.64 -9.42 -0.07
CA GLY A 442 6.35 -8.60 0.90
C GLY A 442 5.41 -7.92 1.89
N LEU A 443 4.78 -6.85 1.46
CA LEU A 443 4.11 -5.89 2.35
C LEU A 443 2.60 -6.09 2.47
N TYR A 444 1.98 -6.85 1.55
CA TYR A 444 0.55 -7.15 1.57
C TYR A 444 0.22 -8.40 2.39
N LYS A 445 0.79 -9.57 2.04
CA LYS A 445 0.64 -10.82 2.80
C LYS A 445 1.93 -11.14 3.55
N GLY A 446 1.84 -11.34 4.86
CA GLY A 446 2.90 -11.95 5.66
C GLY A 446 3.35 -11.14 6.89
N PRO A 447 4.31 -11.69 7.68
CA PRO A 447 4.87 -11.04 8.86
C PRO A 447 5.64 -9.75 8.54
N ILE A 448 6.23 -9.70 7.35
CA ILE A 448 7.33 -8.79 6.97
C ILE A 448 6.99 -7.35 7.28
N ARG A 449 5.76 -6.93 6.94
CA ARG A 449 5.28 -5.57 7.11
C ARG A 449 5.66 -4.99 8.48
N ARG A 450 5.52 -5.75 9.58
CA ARG A 450 5.78 -5.26 10.95
C ARG A 450 7.25 -4.93 11.22
N PHE A 451 8.17 -5.58 10.53
CA PHE A 451 9.60 -5.46 10.73
C PHE A 451 10.27 -4.46 9.77
N VAL A 452 9.60 -4.08 8.68
CA VAL A 452 10.20 -3.12 7.73
C VAL A 452 10.32 -1.74 8.38
N ARG A 453 11.56 -1.25 8.46
CA ARG A 453 11.94 0.11 8.89
C ARG A 453 12.69 0.90 7.83
N HIS A 454 13.18 0.21 6.80
CA HIS A 454 13.90 0.82 5.70
C HIS A 454 13.44 0.18 4.39
N VAL A 455 13.25 0.98 3.35
CA VAL A 455 12.88 0.52 2.02
C VAL A 455 13.88 1.10 1.03
N ASP A 456 14.61 0.21 0.37
CA ASP A 456 15.43 0.56 -0.79
C ASP A 456 14.48 0.89 -1.95
N PHE A 457 14.37 2.16 -2.33
CA PHE A 457 13.49 2.60 -3.39
C PHE A 457 14.13 2.34 -4.76
N ARG A 458 14.24 1.05 -5.09
CA ARG A 458 14.84 0.51 -6.32
C ARG A 458 13.80 -0.20 -7.15
N ASP A 459 14.01 -0.17 -8.46
CA ASP A 459 13.16 -0.84 -9.43
C ASP A 459 13.99 -1.66 -10.42
N VAL A 460 13.36 -2.64 -11.05
CA VAL A 460 14.01 -3.61 -11.94
C VAL A 460 13.04 -4.08 -13.00
N VAL A 461 13.54 -4.38 -14.20
CA VAL A 461 12.79 -5.14 -15.20
C VAL A 461 12.90 -6.62 -14.84
N ALA A 462 11.81 -7.25 -14.41
CA ALA A 462 11.84 -8.61 -13.84
C ALA A 462 12.41 -9.66 -14.81
N GLU A 463 12.19 -9.49 -16.11
CA GLU A 463 12.62 -10.43 -17.16
C GLU A 463 14.15 -10.44 -17.35
N SER A 464 14.79 -9.26 -17.30
CA SER A 464 16.23 -9.11 -17.53
C SER A 464 17.04 -8.99 -16.24
N GLY A 465 16.40 -8.63 -15.13
CA GLY A 465 17.07 -8.24 -13.89
C GLY A 465 17.81 -6.90 -13.99
N GLU A 466 17.63 -6.16 -15.11
CA GLU A 466 18.28 -4.87 -15.29
C GLU A 466 17.60 -3.79 -14.45
N PRO A 467 18.37 -2.88 -13.82
CA PRO A 467 17.79 -1.84 -13.02
C PRO A 467 16.94 -0.87 -13.85
N ALA A 468 15.86 -0.39 -13.25
CA ALA A 468 14.95 0.59 -13.85
C ALA A 468 14.87 1.85 -12.98
N VAL A 469 14.58 2.98 -13.63
CA VAL A 469 14.17 4.20 -12.91
C VAL A 469 12.94 3.86 -12.05
N PRO A 470 12.85 4.33 -10.80
CA PRO A 470 11.72 4.05 -9.93
C PRO A 470 10.36 4.31 -10.61
N GLY A 471 9.49 3.29 -10.59
CA GLY A 471 8.13 3.37 -11.16
C GLY A 471 8.06 2.97 -12.64
N LYS A 472 9.19 2.51 -13.21
CA LYS A 472 9.30 2.03 -14.59
C LYS A 472 9.65 0.55 -14.67
N GLY A 473 9.75 -0.18 -13.57
CA GLY A 473 10.02 -1.62 -13.55
C GLY A 473 8.86 -2.42 -12.94
N ASN A 474 9.20 -3.54 -12.31
CA ASN A 474 8.27 -4.52 -11.75
C ASN A 474 8.35 -4.60 -10.22
N ALA A 475 8.97 -3.63 -9.56
CA ALA A 475 9.14 -3.64 -8.10
C ALA A 475 7.88 -3.26 -7.30
N GLU A 476 6.75 -2.95 -7.95
CA GLU A 476 5.46 -2.60 -7.31
C GLU A 476 5.58 -1.43 -6.30
N LEU A 477 6.42 -0.43 -6.64
CA LEU A 477 6.73 0.70 -5.73
C LEU A 477 5.52 1.57 -5.40
N VAL A 478 4.55 1.70 -6.31
CA VAL A 478 3.31 2.46 -6.10
C VAL A 478 2.47 1.78 -5.02
N GLU A 479 2.31 0.47 -5.13
CA GLU A 479 1.51 -0.37 -4.23
C GLU A 479 2.15 -0.45 -2.85
N ILE A 480 3.49 -0.58 -2.81
CA ILE A 480 4.28 -0.55 -1.59
C ILE A 480 4.10 0.78 -0.84
N LEU A 481 4.24 1.92 -1.52
CA LEU A 481 4.07 3.24 -0.91
C LEU A 481 2.64 3.45 -0.40
N SER A 482 1.65 3.11 -1.23
CA SER A 482 0.24 3.13 -0.86
C SER A 482 -0.02 2.37 0.45
N ASN A 483 0.52 1.15 0.55
CA ASN A 483 0.33 0.32 1.73
C ASN A 483 1.03 0.84 3.00
N LEU A 484 2.21 1.43 2.85
CA LEU A 484 2.97 2.00 3.95
C LEU A 484 2.32 3.29 4.46
N ARG A 485 1.81 4.16 3.58
CA ARG A 485 1.02 5.34 3.94
C ARG A 485 -0.19 4.99 4.80
N CYS A 486 -0.83 3.86 4.54
CA CYS A 486 -2.03 3.44 5.26
C CYS A 486 -1.85 3.15 6.77
N ARG A 487 -0.61 3.09 7.26
CA ARG A 487 -0.31 2.73 8.66
C ARG A 487 0.58 3.74 9.40
N SER A 488 0.77 4.94 8.83
CA SER A 488 1.75 5.92 9.30
C SER A 488 3.15 5.31 9.42
N PHE A 489 3.79 5.11 8.27
CA PHE A 489 5.11 4.49 8.21
C PHE A 489 6.21 5.39 8.79
N ASN A 490 6.60 5.09 10.02
CA ASN A 490 7.77 5.68 10.67
C ASN A 490 9.06 4.91 10.35
N GLY A 491 9.53 5.03 9.11
CA GLY A 491 10.78 4.43 8.66
C GLY A 491 11.48 5.26 7.59
N VAL A 492 12.48 4.68 6.94
CA VAL A 492 13.34 5.37 5.97
C VAL A 492 13.08 4.85 4.55
N PHE A 493 12.73 5.73 3.63
CA PHE A 493 12.75 5.46 2.19
C PHE A 493 14.09 5.95 1.62
N CYS A 494 14.88 5.06 1.03
CA CYS A 494 16.15 5.43 0.44
C CYS A 494 16.07 5.53 -1.09
N LEU A 495 16.21 6.74 -1.62
CA LEU A 495 16.26 6.99 -3.07
C LEU A 495 17.59 6.52 -3.63
N TRP A 496 17.55 5.50 -4.48
CA TRP A 496 18.76 4.81 -4.89
C TRP A 496 19.12 5.08 -6.36
N PRO A 497 20.01 6.04 -6.67
CA PRO A 497 20.55 6.18 -8.01
C PRO A 497 21.52 5.05 -8.36
N LEU A 498 21.67 4.80 -9.66
CA LEU A 498 22.55 3.75 -10.17
C LEU A 498 23.52 4.33 -11.21
N PRO A 499 24.75 4.66 -10.79
CA PRO A 499 25.77 5.20 -11.68
C PRO A 499 25.95 4.34 -12.93
N GLY A 500 25.93 4.97 -14.10
CA GLY A 500 26.01 4.29 -15.40
C GLY A 500 24.68 3.77 -15.96
N VAL A 501 23.59 3.83 -15.17
CA VAL A 501 22.22 3.49 -15.63
C VAL A 501 21.34 4.74 -15.59
N PHE A 502 21.19 5.38 -14.42
CA PHE A 502 20.45 6.63 -14.24
C PHE A 502 20.98 7.42 -13.03
N GLY A 503 20.86 8.74 -13.09
CA GLY A 503 21.40 9.65 -12.07
C GLY A 503 20.49 9.85 -10.86
N PHE A 504 20.98 10.59 -9.87
CA PHE A 504 20.21 10.98 -8.69
C PHE A 504 18.94 11.76 -9.04
N GLN A 505 19.02 12.69 -9.99
CA GLN A 505 17.86 13.45 -10.41
C GLN A 505 16.78 12.57 -11.04
N ASP A 506 17.16 11.50 -11.76
CA ASP A 506 16.21 10.54 -12.33
C ASP A 506 15.48 9.75 -11.23
N ALA A 507 16.21 9.34 -10.18
CA ALA A 507 15.62 8.69 -9.01
C ALA A 507 14.64 9.61 -8.27
N VAL A 508 15.01 10.87 -8.07
CA VAL A 508 14.14 11.91 -7.48
C VAL A 508 12.88 12.13 -8.33
N ASN A 509 13.04 12.25 -9.65
CA ASN A 509 11.92 12.44 -10.56
C ASN A 509 11.01 11.21 -10.58
N GLY A 510 11.55 9.99 -10.63
CA GLY A 510 10.77 8.75 -10.57
C GLY A 510 9.97 8.63 -9.27
N PHE A 511 10.59 8.98 -8.13
CA PHE A 511 9.87 9.04 -6.86
C PHE A 511 8.76 10.09 -6.88
N ARG A 512 9.02 11.31 -7.38
CA ARG A 512 8.01 12.37 -7.52
C ARG A 512 6.84 11.92 -8.39
N GLU A 513 7.11 11.29 -9.54
CA GLU A 513 6.08 10.75 -10.42
C GLU A 513 5.21 9.69 -9.73
N ILE A 514 5.81 8.81 -8.92
CA ILE A 514 5.05 7.83 -8.14
C ILE A 514 4.16 8.54 -7.13
N ILE A 515 4.70 9.48 -6.36
CA ILE A 515 3.89 10.17 -5.35
C ILE A 515 2.80 11.05 -5.99
N GLU A 516 3.03 11.63 -7.16
CA GLU A 516 1.99 12.35 -7.92
C GLU A 516 0.84 11.45 -8.37
N ARG A 517 1.07 10.13 -8.45
CA ARG A 517 0.03 9.14 -8.73
C ARG A 517 -0.74 8.71 -7.48
N ILE A 518 -0.29 9.09 -6.28
CA ILE A 518 -0.78 8.65 -4.97
C ILE A 518 -1.36 9.84 -4.19
#